data_AF-A0A2Z3GXT4-F1
#
_entry.id   AF-A0A2Z3GXT4-F1
#
_cell.length_a   1.000
_cell.length_b   1.000
_cell.length_c   1.000
_cell.angle_alpha   90.00
_cell.angle_beta   90.00
_cell.angle_gamma   90.00
#
_symmetry.space_group_name_H-M   'P 1'
#
loop_
_entity.id
_entity.type
_entity.pdbx_description
1 polymer ?
#
loop_
_entity_poly.entity_id
_entity_poly.type
_entity_poly.pdbx_seq_one_letter_code
_entity_poly.pdbx_strand_id
1 'polypeptide(L)'
;MAESVLARLDAGAEPRQRRRPGWKSAAGLIAIGAMAAAVVVAVFALSGPREVAAAPTPEAAIRDARVAYTRNATRCYRVTIDARGREVFPLLAQEAERTLCTRGDRFVVEPGFGGKGAWGSDGAGRVWVAPTLDGAAAFTEVELPQGLRNVVKIHELEPDTLLDEVLASFEMDWSEPPTASTQTYSVEATRRGEAPPLQLASARLVIDKINKTVRSLELKRRGLTNGYATLTFALTGAVERDDAAFTPEGHIRRGAPVYGRSKPLLRHRLLRQHLGDALLGG
;
A
#
# COMPACT_ATOMS: atom_id res chain seq x y z
N MET A 1 -23.18 -49.47 -19.60
CA MET A 1 -24.14 -48.50 -19.02
C MET A 1 -23.74 -47.13 -19.55
N ALA A 2 -24.02 -46.89 -20.84
CA ALA A 2 -25.16 -46.10 -21.35
C ALA A 2 -24.92 -44.62 -21.04
N GLU A 3 -24.29 -43.80 -21.89
CA GLU A 3 -24.61 -43.49 -23.29
C GLU A 3 -26.11 -43.24 -23.53
N SER A 4 -26.37 -42.03 -24.02
CA SER A 4 -27.42 -41.65 -24.98
C SER A 4 -28.63 -40.83 -24.49
N VAL A 5 -28.83 -39.76 -25.25
CA VAL A 5 -30.09 -39.18 -25.78
C VAL A 5 -30.67 -37.92 -25.11
N LEU A 6 -30.90 -36.94 -26.01
CA LEU A 6 -31.90 -35.86 -26.06
C LEU A 6 -31.39 -34.47 -25.64
N ALA A 7 -31.60 -33.37 -26.38
CA ALA A 7 -32.13 -33.12 -27.71
C ALA A 7 -32.06 -31.58 -27.91
N ARG A 8 -31.50 -31.16 -29.05
CA ARG A 8 -32.11 -30.24 -30.02
C ARG A 8 -33.17 -29.27 -29.50
N LEU A 9 -32.98 -27.97 -29.78
CA LEU A 9 -33.96 -27.15 -30.50
C LEU A 9 -33.24 -25.97 -31.18
N ASP A 10 -32.82 -26.22 -32.42
CA ASP A 10 -32.74 -25.23 -33.49
C ASP A 10 -34.09 -25.27 -34.23
N ALA A 11 -34.74 -24.12 -34.39
CA ALA A 11 -35.68 -23.75 -35.47
C ALA A 11 -36.33 -22.41 -35.10
N GLY A 12 -36.44 -21.41 -35.95
CA GLY A 12 -36.25 -21.40 -37.39
C GLY A 12 -36.41 -19.99 -37.96
N ALA A 13 -36.09 -19.92 -39.24
CA ALA A 13 -35.99 -18.75 -40.09
C ALA A 13 -37.32 -17.99 -40.34
N GLU A 14 -37.18 -16.66 -40.41
CA GLU A 14 -37.78 -15.65 -41.32
C GLU A 14 -39.27 -15.75 -41.81
N PRO A 15 -39.74 -14.87 -42.73
CA PRO A 15 -40.24 -13.52 -42.45
C PRO A 15 -41.70 -13.37 -42.91
N ARG A 16 -42.42 -12.32 -42.49
CA ARG A 16 -43.58 -11.83 -43.27
C ARG A 16 -44.03 -10.41 -42.92
N GLN A 17 -43.83 -9.52 -43.89
CA GLN A 17 -44.56 -8.27 -44.07
C GLN A 17 -46.08 -8.50 -44.05
N ARG A 18 -46.81 -7.63 -43.35
CA ARG A 18 -48.17 -7.23 -43.77
C ARG A 18 -48.32 -5.71 -43.71
N ARG A 19 -48.81 -5.19 -44.82
CA ARG A 19 -49.03 -3.79 -45.17
C ARG A 19 -50.45 -3.35 -44.79
N ARG A 20 -50.54 -2.07 -44.39
CA ARG A 20 -51.62 -1.05 -44.64
C ARG A 20 -52.96 -1.17 -43.89
N PRO A 21 -53.83 -0.13 -43.90
CA PRO A 21 -53.66 1.34 -44.07
C PRO A 21 -54.24 2.11 -42.85
N GLY A 22 -53.92 3.36 -42.50
CA GLY A 22 -54.05 4.62 -43.22
C GLY A 22 -55.34 5.37 -42.83
N TRP A 23 -55.27 6.44 -42.01
CA TRP A 23 -56.04 7.69 -42.22
C TRP A 23 -55.68 8.81 -41.22
N LYS A 24 -55.31 9.98 -41.78
CA LYS A 24 -55.57 11.39 -41.42
C LYS A 24 -55.50 11.78 -39.92
N SER A 25 -54.79 12.85 -39.53
CA SER A 25 -54.98 14.21 -40.07
C SER A 25 -53.76 15.11 -39.89
N ALA A 26 -53.68 16.08 -40.80
CA ALA A 26 -52.74 17.18 -40.85
C ALA A 26 -53.07 18.29 -39.83
N ALA A 27 -52.03 18.94 -39.29
CA ALA A 27 -51.89 20.36 -38.94
C ALA A 27 -50.70 20.47 -37.98
N GLY A 28 -49.68 21.30 -38.15
CA GLY A 28 -49.44 22.32 -39.14
C GLY A 28 -47.95 22.68 -39.17
N LEU A 29 -47.56 23.29 -40.27
CA LEU A 29 -46.28 23.96 -40.48
C LEU A 29 -46.25 25.27 -39.70
N ILE A 30 -45.36 25.43 -38.72
CA ILE A 30 -44.84 26.74 -38.29
C ILE A 30 -43.36 26.60 -37.90
N ALA A 31 -42.52 27.39 -38.59
CA ALA A 31 -41.18 27.87 -38.21
C ALA A 31 -40.02 26.86 -38.02
N ILE A 32 -39.47 26.37 -39.13
CA ILE A 32 -38.05 25.96 -39.18
C ILE A 32 -37.24 27.22 -39.51
N GLY A 33 -36.58 27.82 -38.52
CA GLY A 33 -35.67 28.94 -38.78
C GLY A 33 -35.40 29.85 -37.59
N ALA A 34 -34.94 29.29 -36.44
CA ALA A 34 -34.26 30.05 -35.38
C ALA A 34 -33.76 29.19 -34.20
N MET A 35 -34.19 27.91 -34.08
CA MET A 35 -33.91 27.08 -32.88
C MET A 35 -32.77 26.06 -33.04
N ALA A 36 -31.86 26.24 -34.00
CA ALA A 36 -30.62 25.44 -34.02
C ALA A 36 -29.42 26.21 -33.42
N ALA A 37 -29.40 27.54 -33.51
CA ALA A 37 -28.32 28.35 -32.93
C ALA A 37 -28.47 28.53 -31.42
N ALA A 38 -29.70 28.64 -30.90
CA ALA A 38 -29.93 28.86 -29.46
C ALA A 38 -29.55 27.64 -28.60
N VAL A 39 -29.72 26.41 -29.11
CA VAL A 39 -29.34 25.19 -28.37
C VAL A 39 -27.82 25.01 -28.35
N VAL A 40 -27.12 25.34 -29.45
CA VAL A 40 -25.65 25.29 -29.49
C VAL A 40 -25.03 26.38 -28.61
N VAL A 41 -25.60 27.59 -28.58
CA VAL A 41 -25.15 28.67 -27.68
C VAL A 41 -25.47 28.36 -26.21
N ALA A 42 -26.62 27.74 -25.90
CA ALA A 42 -26.95 27.34 -24.54
C ALA A 42 -26.02 26.21 -24.03
N VAL A 43 -25.65 25.25 -24.88
CA VAL A 43 -24.68 24.20 -24.51
C VAL A 43 -23.27 24.78 -24.33
N PHE A 44 -22.85 25.75 -25.14
CA PHE A 44 -21.55 26.44 -24.95
C PHE A 44 -21.55 27.41 -23.75
N ALA A 45 -22.66 28.08 -23.45
CA ALA A 45 -22.77 29.01 -22.32
C ALA A 45 -22.91 28.29 -20.96
N LEU A 46 -23.51 27.09 -20.94
CA LEU A 46 -23.54 26.21 -19.75
C LEU A 46 -22.25 25.39 -19.60
N SER A 47 -21.47 25.26 -20.67
CA SER A 47 -20.09 24.78 -20.62
C SER A 47 -19.14 25.95 -20.35
N GLY A 48 -19.40 26.70 -19.27
CA GLY A 48 -18.46 27.70 -18.77
C GLY A 48 -17.06 27.08 -18.63
N PRO A 49 -15.98 27.88 -18.68
CA PRO A 49 -14.63 27.38 -18.57
C PRO A 49 -14.58 26.45 -17.36
N ARG A 50 -14.36 25.16 -17.60
CA ARG A 50 -14.07 24.21 -16.52
C ARG A 50 -12.87 24.80 -15.84
N GLU A 51 -13.09 25.44 -14.68
CA GLU A 51 -12.02 25.78 -13.77
C GLU A 51 -11.24 24.49 -13.60
N VAL A 52 -10.04 24.45 -14.18
CA VAL A 52 -9.12 23.36 -13.95
C VAL A 52 -8.83 23.47 -12.48
N ALA A 53 -9.55 22.69 -11.67
CA ALA A 53 -9.41 22.72 -10.23
C ALA A 53 -7.92 22.67 -9.94
N ALA A 54 -7.43 23.70 -9.23
CA ALA A 54 -6.02 23.81 -8.91
C ALA A 54 -5.58 22.47 -8.32
N ALA A 55 -4.44 21.95 -8.80
CA ALA A 55 -3.95 20.69 -8.27
C ALA A 55 -3.82 20.80 -6.74
N PRO A 56 -4.18 19.75 -5.98
CA PRO A 56 -4.02 19.78 -4.53
C PRO A 56 -2.55 20.06 -4.17
N THR A 57 -2.29 20.58 -2.97
CA THR A 57 -0.93 20.59 -2.43
C THR A 57 -0.49 19.16 -2.12
N PRO A 58 0.83 18.87 -2.02
CA PRO A 58 1.31 17.55 -1.63
C PRO A 58 0.68 17.05 -0.33
N GLU A 59 0.57 17.92 0.68
CA GLU A 59 -0.03 17.61 1.98
C GLU A 59 -1.52 17.31 1.86
N ALA A 60 -2.24 18.01 0.99
CA ALA A 60 -3.66 17.76 0.75
C ALA A 60 -3.86 16.39 0.07
N ALA A 61 -3.06 16.06 -0.94
CA ALA A 61 -3.14 14.77 -1.62
C ALA A 61 -2.84 13.60 -0.67
N ILE A 62 -1.89 13.77 0.25
CA ILE A 62 -1.60 12.76 1.25
C ILE A 62 -2.72 12.69 2.30
N ARG A 63 -3.28 13.83 2.72
CA ARG A 63 -4.44 13.85 3.63
C ARG A 63 -5.63 13.11 3.05
N ASP A 64 -5.88 13.26 1.75
CA ASP A 64 -6.92 12.51 1.05
C ASP A 64 -6.63 11.00 1.07
N ALA A 65 -5.35 10.60 0.91
CA ALA A 65 -4.91 9.23 1.05
C ALA A 65 -5.17 8.65 2.44
N ARG A 66 -4.93 9.45 3.47
CA ARG A 66 -5.29 9.13 4.86
C ARG A 66 -6.79 8.91 5.03
N VAL A 67 -7.63 9.83 4.53
CA VAL A 67 -9.09 9.74 4.67
C VAL A 67 -9.65 8.52 3.93
N ALA A 68 -9.10 8.19 2.77
CA ALA A 68 -9.53 7.05 1.97
C ALA A 68 -8.94 5.71 2.44
N TYR A 69 -7.97 5.72 3.37
CA TYR A 69 -7.31 4.52 3.83
C TYR A 69 -8.29 3.62 4.60
N THR A 70 -8.54 2.44 4.03
CA THR A 70 -9.34 1.39 4.69
C THR A 70 -8.43 0.48 5.52
N ARG A 71 -8.62 0.51 6.85
CA ARG A 71 -7.86 -0.31 7.81
C ARG A 71 -8.07 -1.82 7.64
N ASN A 72 -9.20 -2.24 7.08
CA ASN A 72 -9.54 -3.66 6.94
C ASN A 72 -8.95 -4.33 5.70
N ALA A 73 -8.53 -3.55 4.70
CA ALA A 73 -7.95 -4.12 3.48
C ALA A 73 -6.49 -4.51 3.72
N THR A 74 -6.16 -5.78 3.43
CA THR A 74 -4.76 -6.20 3.44
C THR A 74 -4.08 -5.81 2.15
N ARG A 75 -2.98 -5.08 2.28
CA ARG A 75 -2.13 -4.63 1.18
C ARG A 75 -0.78 -5.31 1.32
N CYS A 76 -0.28 -5.89 0.25
CA CYS A 76 1.04 -6.51 0.24
C CYS A 76 1.98 -5.71 -0.66
N TYR A 77 3.22 -5.59 -0.21
CA TYR A 77 4.28 -4.80 -0.78
C TYR A 77 5.50 -5.68 -0.97
N ARG A 78 6.11 -5.60 -2.15
CA ARG A 78 7.47 -6.07 -2.37
C ARG A 78 8.41 -5.08 -1.69
N VAL A 79 9.31 -5.59 -0.86
CA VAL A 79 10.32 -4.79 -0.16
C VAL A 79 11.69 -5.09 -0.76
N THR A 80 12.32 -4.07 -1.32
CA THR A 80 13.67 -4.14 -1.87
C THR A 80 14.59 -3.17 -1.17
N ILE A 81 15.87 -3.54 -1.08
CA ILE A 81 16.92 -2.72 -0.50
C ILE A 81 18.05 -2.67 -1.51
N ASP A 82 18.59 -1.49 -1.78
CA ASP A 82 19.72 -1.37 -2.69
C ASP A 82 21.00 -2.04 -2.14
N ALA A 83 22.00 -2.23 -3.00
CA ALA A 83 23.23 -2.91 -2.64
C ALA A 83 24.00 -2.25 -1.47
N ARG A 84 23.83 -0.94 -1.26
CA ARG A 84 24.46 -0.19 -0.16
C ARG A 84 23.71 -0.35 1.15
N GLY A 85 22.48 -0.86 1.11
CA GLY A 85 21.66 -1.07 2.29
C GLY A 85 22.19 -2.11 3.27
N ARG A 86 23.22 -2.90 2.93
CA ARG A 86 23.91 -3.78 3.90
C ARG A 86 24.47 -3.08 5.11
N GLU A 87 25.06 -1.91 4.91
CA GLU A 87 25.66 -1.15 6.00
C GLU A 87 24.60 -0.40 6.82
N VAL A 88 23.49 -0.04 6.18
CA VAL A 88 22.51 0.92 6.71
C VAL A 88 21.25 0.25 7.27
N PHE A 89 20.95 -0.94 6.75
CA PHE A 89 19.82 -1.79 7.12
C PHE A 89 20.30 -3.23 7.39
N PRO A 90 21.27 -3.47 8.29
CA PRO A 90 21.90 -4.79 8.45
C PRO A 90 20.89 -5.91 8.76
N LEU A 91 19.81 -5.58 9.48
CA LEU A 91 18.73 -6.53 9.79
C LEU A 91 17.96 -6.97 8.55
N LEU A 92 17.87 -6.08 7.56
CA LEU A 92 17.08 -6.27 6.35
C LEU A 92 17.95 -6.54 5.12
N ALA A 93 19.26 -6.44 5.16
CA ALA A 93 20.03 -6.40 3.92
C ALA A 93 20.50 -7.74 3.35
N GLN A 94 19.75 -8.81 3.60
CA GLN A 94 19.90 -10.03 2.82
C GLN A 94 19.30 -9.88 1.43
N GLU A 95 19.91 -10.56 0.44
CA GLU A 95 19.55 -10.50 -1.00
C GLU A 95 18.18 -11.09 -1.35
N ALA A 96 17.45 -11.65 -0.37
CA ALA A 96 16.12 -12.17 -0.61
C ALA A 96 15.11 -11.02 -0.73
N GLU A 97 14.36 -11.01 -1.83
CA GLU A 97 13.14 -10.23 -1.97
C GLU A 97 12.19 -10.55 -0.80
N ARG A 98 11.64 -9.52 -0.16
CA ARG A 98 10.67 -9.68 0.93
C ARG A 98 9.30 -9.21 0.51
N THR A 99 8.30 -9.81 1.15
CA THR A 99 6.92 -9.37 1.12
C THR A 99 6.57 -8.81 2.49
N LEU A 100 6.06 -7.59 2.51
CA LEU A 100 5.41 -6.96 3.65
C LEU A 100 3.91 -6.94 3.37
N CYS A 101 3.09 -7.51 4.24
CA CYS A 101 1.64 -7.33 4.19
C CYS A 101 1.17 -6.52 5.40
N THR A 102 0.32 -5.53 5.20
CA THR A 102 -0.23 -4.63 6.24
C THR A 102 -1.75 -4.69 6.27
N ARG A 103 -2.37 -4.46 7.43
CA ARG A 103 -3.82 -4.33 7.63
C ARG A 103 -4.11 -3.36 8.78
N GLY A 104 -4.20 -2.07 8.51
CA GLY A 104 -4.34 -1.08 9.59
C GLY A 104 -3.08 -1.04 10.45
N ASP A 105 -3.22 -1.37 11.73
CA ASP A 105 -2.20 -1.29 12.77
C ASP A 105 -1.27 -2.51 12.87
N ARG A 106 -1.45 -3.50 11.99
CA ARG A 106 -0.70 -4.76 12.01
C ARG A 106 0.00 -5.01 10.69
N PHE A 107 1.10 -5.74 10.77
CA PHE A 107 1.84 -6.13 9.58
C PHE A 107 2.61 -7.43 9.80
N VAL A 108 3.02 -8.04 8.70
CA VAL A 108 3.89 -9.21 8.66
C VAL A 108 4.90 -9.08 7.52
N VAL A 109 6.14 -9.44 7.78
CA VAL A 109 7.24 -9.47 6.80
C VAL A 109 7.76 -10.90 6.64
N GLU A 110 7.81 -11.36 5.39
CA GLU A 110 8.25 -12.69 4.99
C GLU A 110 9.19 -12.61 3.76
N PRO A 111 10.36 -13.28 3.75
CA PRO A 111 10.99 -13.89 4.91
C PRO A 111 11.42 -12.83 5.93
N GLY A 112 11.50 -13.23 7.20
CA GLY A 112 11.91 -12.36 8.29
C GLY A 112 13.41 -12.07 8.31
N PHE A 113 13.91 -11.78 9.51
CA PHE A 113 15.34 -11.52 9.73
C PHE A 113 16.18 -12.73 9.35
N GLY A 114 17.33 -12.50 8.73
CA GLY A 114 18.22 -13.58 8.29
C GLY A 114 17.64 -14.46 7.17
N GLY A 115 16.58 -14.00 6.48
CA GLY A 115 15.98 -14.73 5.37
C GLY A 115 15.11 -15.92 5.81
N LYS A 116 14.72 -15.96 7.09
CA LYS A 116 13.97 -17.07 7.68
C LYS A 116 12.76 -16.57 8.47
N GLY A 117 11.74 -17.41 8.50
CA GLY A 117 10.54 -17.20 9.30
C GLY A 117 9.82 -15.90 8.95
N ALA A 118 9.22 -15.28 9.96
CA ALA A 118 8.49 -14.02 9.83
C ALA A 118 8.69 -13.11 11.05
N TRP A 119 8.39 -11.83 10.88
CA TRP A 119 8.23 -10.90 12.00
C TRP A 119 7.12 -9.91 11.69
N GLY A 120 6.56 -9.28 12.71
CA GLY A 120 5.41 -8.41 12.51
C GLY A 120 4.98 -7.66 13.76
N SER A 121 3.90 -6.92 13.60
CA SER A 121 3.10 -6.33 14.68
C SER A 121 1.70 -6.90 14.58
N ASP A 122 1.07 -7.20 15.71
CA ASP A 122 -0.28 -7.78 15.75
C ASP A 122 -1.41 -6.74 15.92
N GLY A 123 -1.07 -5.44 15.96
CA GLY A 123 -2.01 -4.35 16.20
C GLY A 123 -2.34 -4.10 17.68
N ALA A 124 -2.00 -5.01 18.60
CA ALA A 124 -2.17 -4.82 20.04
C ALA A 124 -0.93 -4.14 20.68
N GLY A 125 -0.10 -3.45 19.88
CA GLY A 125 1.18 -2.88 20.31
C GLY A 125 2.26 -3.93 20.62
N ARG A 126 2.05 -5.19 20.21
CA ARG A 126 3.06 -6.25 20.34
C ARG A 126 3.78 -6.47 19.02
N VAL A 127 5.10 -6.38 19.08
CA VAL A 127 6.00 -6.74 18.00
C VAL A 127 6.52 -8.14 18.26
N TRP A 128 6.53 -8.97 17.24
CA TRP A 128 6.88 -10.38 17.37
C TRP A 128 7.84 -10.82 16.27
N VAL A 129 8.63 -11.85 16.59
CA VAL A 129 9.57 -12.49 15.67
C VAL A 129 9.41 -14.00 15.80
N ALA A 130 9.11 -14.67 14.70
CA ALA A 130 8.99 -16.12 14.58
C ALA A 130 10.06 -16.62 13.58
N PRO A 131 11.32 -16.80 14.03
CA PRO A 131 12.41 -17.14 13.11
C PRO A 131 12.33 -18.60 12.60
N THR A 132 11.56 -19.45 13.29
CA THR A 132 11.29 -20.85 12.94
C THR A 132 9.86 -21.23 13.35
N LEU A 133 9.43 -22.44 12.96
CA LEU A 133 8.12 -22.99 13.35
C LEU A 133 8.07 -23.46 14.82
N ASP A 134 9.19 -23.49 15.53
CA ASP A 134 9.27 -24.09 16.87
C ASP A 134 9.05 -23.09 18.01
N GLY A 135 8.96 -21.79 17.69
CA GLY A 135 8.59 -20.78 18.67
C GLY A 135 8.77 -19.36 18.15
N ALA A 136 8.18 -18.42 18.89
CA ALA A 136 8.28 -16.99 18.60
C ALA A 136 8.70 -16.22 19.86
N ALA A 137 9.24 -15.02 19.66
CA ALA A 137 9.47 -14.05 20.71
C ALA A 137 8.55 -12.84 20.50
N ALA A 138 7.91 -12.37 21.58
CA ALA A 138 7.06 -11.20 21.57
C ALA A 138 7.60 -10.11 22.51
N PHE A 139 7.43 -8.87 22.08
CA PHE A 139 7.91 -7.65 22.71
C PHE A 139 6.79 -6.61 22.68
N THR A 140 6.70 -5.82 23.73
CA THR A 140 5.92 -4.58 23.71
C THR A 140 6.75 -3.47 23.05
N GLU A 141 6.10 -2.46 22.48
CA GLU A 141 6.81 -1.32 21.86
C GLU A 141 7.81 -0.64 22.81
N VAL A 142 7.48 -0.56 24.12
CA VAL A 142 8.36 0.03 25.15
C VAL A 142 9.63 -0.78 25.41
N GLU A 143 9.64 -2.07 25.08
CA GLU A 143 10.83 -2.92 25.15
C GLU A 143 11.77 -2.72 23.96
N LEU A 144 11.32 -2.06 22.89
CA LEU A 144 12.12 -1.86 21.69
C LEU A 144 13.01 -0.61 21.80
N PRO A 145 14.29 -0.69 21.38
CA PRO A 145 15.11 0.48 21.13
C PRO A 145 14.44 1.43 20.15
N GLN A 146 14.68 2.74 20.29
CA GLN A 146 14.06 3.77 19.45
C GLN A 146 14.23 3.51 17.94
N GLY A 147 15.41 3.03 17.53
CA GLY A 147 15.66 2.69 16.13
C GLY A 147 14.73 1.58 15.60
N LEU A 148 14.40 0.58 16.42
CA LEU A 148 13.47 -0.49 16.04
C LEU A 148 12.02 -0.02 16.05
N ARG A 149 11.64 0.87 16.98
CA ARG A 149 10.29 1.48 16.97
C ARG A 149 10.02 2.21 15.65
N ASN A 150 10.98 2.98 15.15
CA ASN A 150 10.85 3.66 13.87
C ASN A 150 10.72 2.66 12.70
N VAL A 151 11.46 1.55 12.74
CA VAL A 151 11.35 0.49 11.72
C VAL A 151 9.95 -0.13 11.73
N VAL A 152 9.40 -0.44 12.91
CA VAL A 152 8.03 -0.97 13.07
C VAL A 152 7.01 -0.01 12.46
N LYS A 153 7.07 1.27 12.84
CA LYS A 153 6.17 2.33 12.33
C LYS A 153 6.24 2.50 10.81
N ILE A 154 7.44 2.40 10.24
CA ILE A 154 7.62 2.41 8.78
C ILE A 154 6.94 1.20 8.12
N HIS A 155 7.05 0.00 8.73
CA HIS A 155 6.51 -1.23 8.15
C HIS A 155 4.99 -1.37 8.31
N GLU A 156 4.36 -0.65 9.25
CA GLU A 156 2.90 -0.55 9.30
C GLU A 156 2.34 0.09 8.02
N LEU A 157 3.13 0.97 7.37
CA LEU A 157 2.74 1.77 6.21
C LEU A 157 1.39 2.49 6.42
N GLU A 158 1.06 2.78 7.67
CA GLU A 158 -0.11 3.56 8.00
C GLU A 158 0.16 5.03 7.64
N PRO A 159 -0.67 5.66 6.79
CA PRO A 159 -0.46 7.04 6.39
C PRO A 159 -0.31 8.00 7.58
N ASP A 160 -1.11 7.81 8.62
CA ASP A 160 -1.10 8.63 9.84
C ASP A 160 0.28 8.60 10.50
N THR A 161 0.78 7.41 10.82
CA THR A 161 2.07 7.21 11.48
C THR A 161 3.23 7.67 10.60
N LEU A 162 3.18 7.39 9.28
CA LEU A 162 4.22 7.82 8.35
C LEU A 162 4.35 9.35 8.31
N LEU A 163 3.25 10.09 8.37
CA LEU A 163 3.28 11.55 8.21
C LEU A 163 3.51 12.26 9.51
N ASP A 164 2.72 11.90 10.52
CA ASP A 164 2.67 12.62 11.79
C ASP A 164 3.90 12.30 12.64
N GLU A 165 4.58 11.18 12.38
CA GLU A 165 5.76 10.76 13.15
C GLU A 165 7.03 10.63 12.30
N VAL A 166 6.99 9.86 11.20
CA VAL A 166 8.21 9.57 10.43
C VAL A 166 8.64 10.78 9.59
N LEU A 167 7.70 11.47 8.95
CA LEU A 167 7.95 12.58 8.03
C LEU A 167 7.65 13.96 8.61
N ALA A 168 7.36 14.07 9.91
CA ALA A 168 6.99 15.32 10.57
C ALA A 168 8.04 16.44 10.44
N SER A 169 9.32 16.09 10.28
CA SER A 169 10.44 17.04 10.13
C SER A 169 10.88 17.23 8.67
N PHE A 170 10.04 16.86 7.71
CA PHE A 170 10.35 16.91 6.29
C PHE A 170 9.55 18.03 5.61
N GLU A 171 10.14 18.62 4.58
CA GLU A 171 9.46 19.48 3.64
C GLU A 171 8.97 18.62 2.48
N MET A 172 7.71 18.80 2.10
CA MET A 172 7.06 18.03 1.05
C MET A 172 6.94 18.87 -0.20
N ASP A 173 7.26 18.28 -1.33
CA ASP A 173 7.07 18.87 -2.65
C ASP A 173 6.61 17.80 -3.65
N TRP A 174 6.08 18.26 -4.78
CA TRP A 174 5.81 17.40 -5.91
C TRP A 174 7.13 16.94 -6.54
N SER A 175 7.40 15.64 -6.55
CA SER A 175 8.57 15.14 -7.29
C SER A 175 8.40 15.38 -8.80
N GLU A 176 7.14 15.35 -9.26
CA GLU A 176 6.72 15.65 -10.61
C GLU A 176 5.41 16.44 -10.54
N PRO A 177 5.25 17.54 -11.31
CA PRO A 177 4.02 18.32 -11.30
C PRO A 177 2.80 17.44 -11.62
N PRO A 178 1.74 17.49 -10.81
CA PRO A 178 0.55 16.68 -11.04
C PRO A 178 -0.14 17.11 -12.34
N THR A 179 -0.21 16.22 -13.32
CA THR A 179 -0.94 16.44 -14.58
C THR A 179 -2.29 15.72 -14.54
N ALA A 180 -3.26 16.15 -15.35
CA ALA A 180 -4.57 15.48 -15.40
C ALA A 180 -4.49 14.04 -15.97
N SER A 181 -3.46 13.75 -16.77
CA SER A 181 -3.28 12.45 -17.44
C SER A 181 -2.63 11.38 -16.57
N THR A 182 -1.87 11.75 -15.54
CA THR A 182 -1.26 10.77 -14.64
C THR A 182 -2.29 10.18 -13.67
N GLN A 183 -2.22 8.88 -13.43
CA GLN A 183 -3.09 8.21 -12.45
C GLN A 183 -2.56 8.30 -11.02
N THR A 184 -1.38 8.87 -10.81
CA THR A 184 -0.70 8.93 -9.51
C THR A 184 -0.23 10.33 -9.17
N TYR A 185 -0.18 10.61 -7.88
CA TYR A 185 0.56 11.69 -7.24
C TYR A 185 1.92 11.15 -6.81
N SER A 186 2.99 11.92 -7.04
CA SER A 186 4.35 11.56 -6.61
C SER A 186 4.90 12.68 -5.75
N VAL A 187 4.98 12.44 -4.44
CA VAL A 187 5.42 13.40 -3.44
C VAL A 187 6.83 13.04 -3.00
N GLU A 188 7.73 14.01 -3.00
CA GLU A 188 9.04 13.90 -2.38
C GLU A 188 9.03 14.65 -1.05
N ALA A 189 9.48 13.98 0.00
CA ALA A 189 9.68 14.55 1.31
C ALA A 189 11.18 14.59 1.58
N THR A 190 11.74 15.78 1.80
CA THR A 190 13.17 15.98 2.13
C THR A 190 13.31 16.50 3.55
N ARG A 191 14.22 15.92 4.33
CA ARG A 191 14.40 16.35 5.71
C ARG A 191 14.89 17.79 5.77
N ARG A 192 14.38 18.57 6.73
CA ARG A 192 14.92 19.90 7.04
C ARG A 192 16.34 19.78 7.61
N GLY A 193 17.29 20.43 6.95
CA GLY A 193 18.70 20.40 7.33
C GLY A 193 19.41 19.09 6.97
N GLU A 194 20.66 18.95 7.41
CA GLU A 194 21.47 17.77 7.10
C GLU A 194 21.04 16.56 7.95
N ALA A 195 20.73 15.44 7.30
CA ALA A 195 20.40 14.21 7.99
C ALA A 195 21.65 13.60 8.65
N PRO A 196 21.63 13.32 9.98
CA PRO A 196 22.72 12.59 10.63
C PRO A 196 22.90 11.19 10.02
N PRO A 197 24.10 10.58 10.20
CA PRO A 197 24.33 9.20 9.80
C PRO A 197 23.27 8.27 10.38
N LEU A 198 22.86 7.28 9.59
CA LEU A 198 21.83 6.30 9.94
C LEU A 198 20.47 6.96 10.26
N GLN A 199 20.16 8.13 9.71
CA GLN A 199 18.80 8.69 9.76
C GLN A 199 18.23 8.87 8.36
N LEU A 200 16.89 8.92 8.29
CA LEU A 200 16.20 9.20 7.04
C LEU A 200 16.59 10.60 6.56
N ALA A 201 16.88 10.68 5.26
CA ALA A 201 17.26 11.90 4.56
C ALA A 201 16.15 12.37 3.62
N SER A 202 15.52 11.45 2.92
CA SER A 202 14.32 11.73 2.13
C SER A 202 13.40 10.51 2.02
N ALA A 203 12.17 10.77 1.60
CA ALA A 203 11.18 9.77 1.25
C ALA A 203 10.49 10.16 -0.06
N ARG A 204 10.09 9.19 -0.88
CA ARG A 204 9.23 9.40 -2.05
C ARG A 204 7.98 8.55 -1.92
N LEU A 205 6.81 9.17 -1.99
CA LEU A 205 5.51 8.52 -1.91
C LEU A 205 4.81 8.60 -3.26
N VAL A 206 4.38 7.45 -3.77
CA VAL A 206 3.54 7.39 -4.97
C VAL A 206 2.15 6.95 -4.55
N ILE A 207 1.16 7.81 -4.76
CA ILE A 207 -0.22 7.63 -4.33
C ILE A 207 -1.12 7.58 -5.56
N ASP A 208 -2.02 6.60 -5.64
CA ASP A 208 -3.03 6.52 -6.68
C ASP A 208 -4.08 7.63 -6.53
N LYS A 209 -4.45 8.33 -7.61
CA LYS A 209 -5.38 9.47 -7.53
C LYS A 209 -6.82 9.05 -7.24
N ILE A 210 -7.22 7.85 -7.64
CA ILE A 210 -8.60 7.36 -7.60
C ILE A 210 -8.84 6.65 -6.28
N ASN A 211 -8.09 5.58 -6.03
CA ASN A 211 -8.26 4.77 -4.83
C ASN A 211 -7.44 5.28 -3.65
N LYS A 212 -6.64 6.34 -3.86
CA LYS A 212 -5.86 7.03 -2.83
C LYS A 212 -4.92 6.11 -2.05
N THR A 213 -4.55 4.97 -2.63
CA THR A 213 -3.67 3.99 -2.00
C THR A 213 -2.21 4.34 -2.28
N VAL A 214 -1.35 4.16 -1.26
CA VAL A 214 0.11 4.23 -1.43
C VAL A 214 0.57 3.05 -2.28
N ARG A 215 0.98 3.32 -3.51
CA ARG A 215 1.52 2.34 -4.46
C ARG A 215 3.00 2.09 -4.27
N SER A 216 3.76 3.12 -3.89
CA SER A 216 5.18 2.98 -3.60
C SER A 216 5.60 3.91 -2.48
N LEU A 217 6.50 3.44 -1.62
CA LEU A 217 7.25 4.26 -0.65
C LEU A 217 8.73 3.94 -0.82
N GLU A 218 9.52 4.94 -1.16
CA GLU A 218 10.99 4.86 -1.16
C GLU A 218 11.53 5.66 0.01
N LEU A 219 12.41 5.06 0.81
CA LEU A 219 13.05 5.71 1.95
C LEU A 219 14.55 5.73 1.72
N LYS A 220 15.14 6.93 1.69
CA LYS A 220 16.58 7.12 1.61
C LYS A 220 17.14 7.41 2.99
N ARG A 221 18.02 6.53 3.46
CA ARG A 221 18.72 6.66 4.73
C ARG A 221 20.19 6.94 4.48
N ARG A 222 20.76 7.90 5.22
CA ARG A 222 22.20 8.20 5.12
C ARG A 222 23.00 7.05 5.73
N GLY A 223 24.03 6.60 5.04
CA GLY A 223 24.97 5.61 5.56
C GLY A 223 25.94 6.20 6.58
N LEU A 224 26.82 5.34 7.12
CA LEU A 224 27.96 5.78 7.93
C LEU A 224 29.04 6.45 7.06
N THR A 225 29.18 5.97 5.82
CA THR A 225 30.03 6.56 4.79
C THR A 225 29.25 7.57 3.94
N ASN A 226 29.93 8.33 3.07
CA ASN A 226 29.29 9.24 2.13
C ASN A 226 28.44 8.45 1.11
N GLY A 227 27.16 8.26 1.44
CA GLY A 227 26.22 7.54 0.60
C GLY A 227 24.83 7.42 1.23
N TYR A 228 23.89 7.00 0.40
CA TYR A 228 22.53 6.68 0.80
C TYR A 228 22.24 5.22 0.49
N ALA A 229 21.41 4.63 1.34
CA ALA A 229 20.75 3.36 1.09
C ALA A 229 19.25 3.60 0.93
N THR A 230 18.66 2.92 -0.03
CA THR A 230 17.25 3.04 -0.40
C THR A 230 16.52 1.77 -0.01
N LEU A 231 15.44 1.93 0.75
CA LEU A 231 14.47 0.90 1.07
C LEU A 231 13.17 1.23 0.33
N THR A 232 12.72 0.33 -0.54
CA THR A 232 11.53 0.54 -1.38
C THR A 232 10.45 -0.46 -1.03
N PHE A 233 9.23 0.03 -0.81
CA PHE A 233 8.01 -0.74 -0.67
C PHE A 233 7.16 -0.51 -1.92
N ALA A 234 6.96 -1.53 -2.75
CA ALA A 234 6.15 -1.44 -3.96
C ALA A 234 4.91 -2.33 -3.84
N LEU A 235 3.72 -1.74 -3.91
CA LEU A 235 2.44 -2.43 -3.78
C LEU A 235 2.33 -3.51 -4.87
N THR A 236 2.16 -4.76 -4.45
CA THR A 236 1.89 -5.90 -5.35
C THR A 236 0.41 -6.15 -5.50
N GLY A 237 -0.40 -5.80 -4.49
CA GLY A 237 -1.86 -5.85 -4.58
C GLY A 237 -2.55 -5.87 -3.22
N ALA A 238 -3.88 -5.98 -3.26
CA ALA A 238 -4.69 -6.30 -2.09
C ALA A 238 -4.99 -7.81 -2.09
N VAL A 239 -4.85 -8.45 -0.93
CA VAL A 239 -5.00 -9.90 -0.79
C VAL A 239 -5.86 -10.19 0.44
N GLU A 240 -6.75 -11.17 0.37
CA GLU A 240 -7.45 -11.65 1.56
C GLU A 240 -6.50 -12.53 2.38
N ARG A 241 -6.37 -12.23 3.68
CA ARG A 241 -5.57 -13.02 4.62
C ARG A 241 -6.34 -13.22 5.92
N ASP A 242 -6.18 -14.37 6.55
CA ASP A 242 -6.73 -14.61 7.87
C ASP A 242 -6.00 -13.77 8.92
N ASP A 243 -6.68 -13.42 10.01
CA ASP A 243 -6.09 -12.64 11.10
C ASP A 243 -4.87 -13.34 11.72
N ALA A 244 -4.86 -14.67 11.71
CA ALA A 244 -3.72 -15.47 12.17
C ALA A 244 -2.41 -15.11 11.46
N ALA A 245 -2.47 -14.67 10.19
CA ALA A 245 -1.29 -14.27 9.42
C ALA A 245 -0.54 -13.06 9.99
N PHE A 246 -1.15 -12.30 10.92
CA PHE A 246 -0.56 -11.13 11.57
C PHE A 246 -0.18 -11.39 13.04
N THR A 247 -0.31 -12.64 13.50
CA THR A 247 -0.01 -13.07 14.88
C THR A 247 1.15 -14.05 14.89
N PRO A 248 1.98 -14.09 15.94
CA PRO A 248 3.08 -15.05 16.00
C PRO A 248 2.58 -16.50 15.93
N GLU A 249 1.38 -16.79 16.45
CA GLU A 249 0.77 -18.11 16.43
C GLU A 249 0.51 -18.64 15.01
N GLY A 250 0.22 -17.76 14.04
CA GLY A 250 0.06 -18.15 12.64
C GLY A 250 1.37 -18.51 11.93
N HIS A 251 2.51 -18.18 12.55
CA HIS A 251 3.86 -18.38 11.99
C HIS A 251 4.65 -19.46 12.72
N ILE A 252 4.02 -20.18 13.64
CA ILE A 252 4.61 -21.30 14.39
C ILE A 252 3.72 -22.53 14.32
N ARG A 253 4.28 -23.70 14.61
CA ARG A 253 3.52 -24.94 14.72
C ARG A 253 2.50 -24.81 15.86
N ARG A 254 1.30 -25.36 15.66
CA ARG A 254 0.29 -25.43 16.72
C ARG A 254 0.87 -25.98 18.03
N GLY A 255 0.69 -25.22 19.11
CA GLY A 255 1.20 -25.58 20.45
C GLY A 255 2.66 -25.16 20.71
N ALA A 256 3.38 -24.65 19.71
CA ALA A 256 4.69 -24.05 19.93
C ALA A 256 4.57 -22.80 20.82
N PRO A 257 5.58 -22.52 21.66
CA PRO A 257 5.52 -21.41 22.61
C PRO A 257 5.79 -20.04 21.95
N VAL A 258 5.05 -19.03 22.42
CA VAL A 258 5.39 -17.61 22.23
C VAL A 258 6.02 -17.11 23.54
N TYR A 259 7.29 -16.75 23.49
CA TYR A 259 8.04 -16.26 24.64
C TYR A 259 7.84 -14.75 24.78
N GLY A 260 7.22 -14.32 25.88
CA GLY A 260 7.05 -12.91 26.23
C GLY A 260 7.97 -12.46 27.38
N ARG A 261 7.63 -11.32 28.00
CA ARG A 261 8.37 -10.70 29.09
C ARG A 261 8.63 -11.61 30.31
N SER A 262 7.74 -12.58 30.56
CA SER A 262 7.90 -13.56 31.65
C SER A 262 9.00 -14.60 31.40
N LYS A 263 9.51 -14.72 30.17
CA LYS A 263 10.53 -15.71 29.78
C LYS A 263 11.71 -15.04 29.04
N PRO A 264 12.40 -14.06 29.66
CA PRO A 264 13.38 -13.22 28.97
C PRO A 264 14.58 -14.01 28.42
N LEU A 265 15.07 -15.01 29.16
CA LEU A 265 16.19 -15.86 28.73
C LEU A 265 15.85 -16.71 27.50
N LEU A 266 14.61 -17.20 27.41
CA LEU A 266 14.15 -18.01 26.27
C LEU A 266 13.93 -17.15 25.02
N ARG A 267 13.39 -15.93 25.17
CA ARG A 267 13.34 -14.93 24.09
C ARG A 267 14.73 -14.69 23.52
N HIS A 268 15.67 -14.34 24.39
CA HIS A 268 17.02 -13.98 23.98
C HIS A 268 17.75 -15.16 23.33
N ARG A 269 17.60 -16.38 23.87
CA ARG A 269 18.16 -17.59 23.27
C ARG A 269 17.59 -17.84 21.86
N LEU A 270 16.28 -17.75 21.68
CA LEU A 270 15.62 -17.93 20.38
C LEU A 270 16.17 -16.95 19.34
N LEU A 271 16.24 -15.66 19.70
CA LEU A 271 16.77 -14.63 18.81
C LEU A 271 18.24 -14.89 18.47
N ARG A 272 19.07 -15.17 19.47
CA ARG A 272 20.51 -15.40 19.28
C ARG A 272 20.79 -16.60 18.39
N GLN A 273 20.07 -17.70 18.60
CA GLN A 273 20.26 -18.95 17.86
C GLN A 273 19.95 -18.79 16.36
N HIS A 274 18.98 -17.95 16.00
CA HIS A 274 18.50 -17.86 14.63
C HIS A 274 18.92 -16.59 13.90
N LEU A 275 19.24 -15.53 14.62
CA LEU A 275 19.60 -14.23 14.06
C LEU A 275 21.05 -13.84 14.33
N GLY A 276 21.76 -14.59 15.19
CA GLY A 276 23.15 -14.34 15.57
C GLY A 276 23.33 -13.22 16.59
N ASP A 277 24.57 -13.06 17.08
CA ASP A 277 24.92 -12.08 18.11
C ASP A 277 24.89 -10.63 17.60
N ALA A 278 25.05 -10.43 16.29
CA ALA A 278 25.10 -9.11 15.67
C ALA A 278 23.81 -8.29 15.84
N LEU A 279 22.67 -8.93 16.11
CA LEU A 279 21.39 -8.22 16.36
C LEU A 279 21.18 -7.83 17.82
N LEU A 280 21.96 -8.37 18.75
CA LEU A 280 21.69 -8.30 20.19
C LEU A 280 22.74 -7.50 20.99
N GLY A 281 23.81 -7.04 20.33
CA GLY A 281 24.92 -6.30 20.94
C GLY A 281 24.85 -4.77 20.83
N GLY A 282 23.67 -4.21 20.52
CA GLY A 282 23.43 -2.76 20.43
C GLY A 282 22.82 -2.16 21.68
#